data_AF-A0A2S9JP14-F1
#
_entry.id   AF-A0A2S9JP14-F1
#
_cell.length_a   1.000
_cell.length_b   1.000
_cell.length_c   1.000
_cell.angle_alpha   90.00
_cell.angle_beta   90.00
_cell.angle_gamma   90.00
#
_symmetry.space_group_name_H-M   'P 1'
#
loop_
_entity.id
_entity.type
_entity.pdbx_description
1 polymer ?
#
loop_
_entity_poly.entity_id
_entity_poly.type
_entity_poly.pdbx_seq_one_letter_code
_entity_poly.pdbx_strand_id
1 'polypeptide(L)'
;MKAVAYNIKEYEKESLAVANGKAHDLTLISNPLNSNTIHYAYGKEVVVVSEDDLLDGKLLEELRHIGVQKIVTRSIATDHIDLSRAYDLGIQIANTPYADRTPKGIAEQTIRNLNLWGDGKCVGGACCCAKECEIVNGKLRYDGAK
;
A
#
# COMPACT_ATOMS: atom_id res chain seq x y z
N MET A 1 -11.43 4.91 -0.84
CA MET A 1 -10.92 3.67 -0.20
C MET A 1 -10.78 3.88 1.30
N LYS A 2 -10.84 2.82 2.10
CA LYS A 2 -10.52 2.85 3.54
C LYS A 2 -9.09 2.41 3.78
N ALA A 3 -8.23 3.34 4.17
CA ALA A 3 -6.80 3.10 4.35
C ALA A 3 -6.31 3.51 5.74
N VAL A 4 -5.25 2.87 6.20
CA VAL A 4 -4.47 3.30 7.36
C VAL A 4 -3.00 3.44 6.95
N ALA A 5 -2.36 4.54 7.33
CA ALA A 5 -0.95 4.78 7.10
C ALA A 5 -0.18 4.73 8.42
N TYR A 6 0.84 3.88 8.48
CA TYR A 6 1.70 3.68 9.64
C TYR A 6 3.01 4.45 9.53
N ASN A 7 3.69 4.54 10.66
CA ASN A 7 4.99 5.19 10.83
C ASN A 7 5.04 6.61 10.24
N ILE A 8 3.92 7.34 10.37
CA ILE A 8 3.81 8.71 9.84
C ILE A 8 4.62 9.66 10.71
N LYS A 9 5.64 10.29 10.10
CA LYS A 9 6.41 11.35 10.74
C LYS A 9 5.67 12.68 10.66
N GLU A 10 6.00 13.61 11.56
CA GLU A 10 5.30 14.91 11.67
C GLU A 10 5.30 15.70 10.35
N TYR A 11 6.45 15.72 9.67
CA TYR A 11 6.64 16.45 8.41
C TYR A 11 5.84 15.87 7.23
N GLU A 12 5.27 14.66 7.36
CA GLU A 12 4.53 13.98 6.29
C GLU A 12 3.03 14.22 6.38
N LYS A 13 2.54 14.52 7.59
CA LYS A 13 1.10 14.61 7.89
C LYS A 13 0.38 15.61 6.98
N GLU A 14 0.91 16.81 6.88
CA GLU A 14 0.33 17.87 6.06
C GLU A 14 0.33 17.48 4.57
N SER A 15 1.47 16.97 4.07
CA SER A 15 1.60 16.56 2.67
C SER A 15 0.61 15.46 2.29
N LEU A 16 0.46 14.44 3.14
CA LEU A 16 -0.52 13.36 2.94
C LEU A 16 -1.97 13.86 3.03
N ALA A 17 -2.27 14.75 3.98
CA ALA A 17 -3.62 15.30 4.13
C ALA A 17 -4.02 16.15 2.92
N VAL A 18 -3.11 17.02 2.44
CA VAL A 18 -3.31 17.87 1.27
C VAL A 18 -3.46 17.02 0.01
N ALA A 19 -2.55 16.06 -0.22
CA ALA A 19 -2.63 15.17 -1.38
C ALA A 19 -3.92 14.33 -1.37
N ASN A 20 -4.34 13.83 -0.21
CA ASN A 20 -5.56 13.02 -0.09
C ASN A 20 -6.81 13.83 -0.45
N GLY A 21 -6.88 15.11 -0.05
CA GLY A 21 -8.03 15.97 -0.39
C GLY A 21 -9.39 15.41 0.03
N LYS A 22 -9.42 14.53 1.05
CA LYS A 22 -10.60 13.74 1.50
C LYS A 22 -11.15 12.75 0.45
N ALA A 23 -10.37 12.37 -0.56
CA ALA A 23 -10.75 11.34 -1.55
C ALA A 23 -10.85 9.94 -0.93
N HIS A 24 -10.02 9.65 0.09
CA HIS A 24 -10.02 8.39 0.83
C HIS A 24 -10.25 8.61 2.33
N ASP A 25 -10.87 7.63 2.99
CA ASP A 25 -10.89 7.52 4.46
C ASP A 25 -9.51 7.03 4.92
N LEU A 26 -8.60 8.00 5.07
CA LEU A 26 -7.20 7.78 5.41
C LEU A 26 -6.97 8.08 6.89
N THR A 27 -6.63 7.06 7.66
CA THR A 27 -6.21 7.18 9.06
C THR A 27 -4.69 7.26 9.13
N LEU A 28 -4.11 8.24 9.83
CA LEU A 28 -2.67 8.39 9.99
C LEU A 28 -2.25 7.96 11.41
N ILE A 29 -1.30 7.03 11.49
CA ILE A 29 -0.77 6.46 12.73
C ILE A 29 0.73 6.72 12.79
N SER A 30 1.22 7.28 13.90
CA SER A 30 2.65 7.56 14.09
C SER A 30 3.45 6.34 14.52
N ASN A 31 2.79 5.29 15.02
CA ASN A 31 3.44 4.03 15.39
C ASN A 31 3.77 3.18 14.15
N PRO A 32 4.86 2.39 14.20
CA PRO A 32 5.16 1.43 13.14
C PRO A 32 4.12 0.30 13.10
N LEU A 33 4.02 -0.36 11.95
CA LEU A 33 3.17 -1.55 11.79
C LEU A 33 3.87 -2.78 12.39
N ASN A 34 3.21 -3.44 13.33
CA ASN A 34 3.61 -4.71 13.92
C ASN A 34 2.41 -5.37 14.61
N SER A 35 2.60 -6.56 15.18
CA SER A 35 1.52 -7.31 15.85
C SER A 35 0.80 -6.54 16.96
N ASN A 36 1.43 -5.55 17.61
CA ASN A 36 0.77 -4.74 18.64
C ASN A 36 -0.10 -3.62 18.05
N THR A 37 0.20 -3.17 16.83
CA THR A 37 -0.46 -2.01 16.18
C THR A 37 -1.31 -2.40 14.97
N ILE A 38 -1.31 -3.68 14.59
CA ILE A 38 -2.09 -4.21 13.45
C ILE A 38 -3.59 -3.95 13.58
N HIS A 39 -4.10 -3.81 14.82
CA HIS A 39 -5.52 -3.55 15.08
C HIS A 39 -6.04 -2.23 14.47
N TYR A 40 -5.17 -1.25 14.16
CA TYR A 40 -5.58 -0.04 13.44
C TYR A 40 -5.98 -0.30 11.98
N ALA A 41 -5.60 -1.46 11.42
CA ALA A 41 -5.99 -1.87 10.07
C ALA A 41 -7.36 -2.60 10.04
N TYR A 42 -8.01 -2.84 11.18
CA TYR A 42 -9.32 -3.47 11.21
C TYR A 42 -10.37 -2.67 10.42
N GLY A 43 -11.04 -3.34 9.49
CA GLY A 43 -12.03 -2.72 8.61
C GLY A 43 -11.44 -1.80 7.52
N LYS A 44 -10.10 -1.81 7.35
CA LYS A 44 -9.40 -1.11 6.27
C LYS A 44 -9.04 -2.11 5.17
N GLU A 45 -9.12 -1.66 3.92
CA GLU A 45 -8.78 -2.48 2.74
C GLU A 45 -7.32 -2.30 2.30
N VAL A 46 -6.73 -1.15 2.65
CA VAL A 46 -5.36 -0.77 2.28
C VAL A 46 -4.55 -0.38 3.51
N VAL A 47 -3.29 -0.82 3.55
CA VAL A 47 -2.30 -0.33 4.50
C VAL A 47 -1.21 0.45 3.76
N VAL A 48 -0.78 1.58 4.30
CA VAL A 48 0.33 2.39 3.81
C VAL A 48 1.48 2.31 4.82
N VAL A 49 2.68 1.97 4.37
CA VAL A 49 3.85 1.70 5.22
C VAL A 49 5.06 2.52 4.78
N SER A 50 6.11 2.57 5.61
CA SER A 50 7.44 3.07 5.22
C SER A 50 8.45 1.93 5.08
N GLU A 51 9.65 2.24 4.60
CA GLU A 51 10.76 1.29 4.53
C GLU A 51 11.24 0.77 5.89
N ASP A 52 10.85 1.41 7.00
CA ASP A 52 11.18 0.94 8.34
C ASP A 52 10.19 -0.12 8.87
N ASP A 53 9.05 -0.31 8.21
CA ASP A 53 8.05 -1.30 8.60
C ASP A 53 8.39 -2.65 7.96
N LEU A 54 8.71 -3.67 8.76
CA LEU A 54 9.01 -5.01 8.24
C LEU A 54 7.73 -5.82 8.02
N LEU A 55 7.45 -6.15 6.76
CA LEU A 55 6.30 -6.96 6.33
C LEU A 55 6.79 -8.35 5.92
N ASP A 56 7.11 -9.15 6.91
CA ASP A 56 7.41 -10.56 6.74
C ASP A 56 6.15 -11.37 6.39
N GLY A 57 6.34 -12.65 6.04
CA GLY A 57 5.23 -13.50 5.63
C GLY A 57 4.15 -13.69 6.71
N LYS A 58 4.53 -13.69 7.99
CA LYS A 58 3.58 -13.83 9.10
C LYS A 58 2.70 -12.59 9.23
N LEU A 59 3.30 -11.40 9.17
CA LEU A 59 2.55 -10.15 9.25
C LEU A 59 1.61 -9.99 8.04
N LEU A 60 2.06 -10.39 6.84
CA LEU A 60 1.22 -10.39 5.64
C LEU A 60 0.02 -11.34 5.77
N GLU A 61 0.18 -12.51 6.38
CA GLU A 61 -0.93 -13.42 6.68
C GLU A 61 -1.94 -12.80 7.64
N GLU A 62 -1.46 -12.17 8.73
CA GLU A 62 -2.31 -11.49 9.70
C GLU A 62 -3.09 -10.34 9.04
N LEU A 63 -2.42 -9.52 8.21
CA LEU A 63 -3.05 -8.45 7.43
C LEU A 63 -4.13 -9.01 6.49
N ARG A 64 -3.83 -10.10 5.79
CA ARG A 64 -4.80 -10.74 4.89
C ARG A 64 -6.01 -11.26 5.64
N HIS A 65 -5.80 -11.87 6.81
CA HIS A 65 -6.85 -12.42 7.67
C HIS A 65 -7.83 -11.33 8.13
N ILE A 66 -7.34 -10.13 8.43
CA ILE A 66 -8.18 -9.00 8.90
C ILE A 66 -8.82 -8.21 7.75
N GLY A 67 -8.61 -8.65 6.49
CA GLY A 67 -9.28 -8.12 5.31
C GLY A 67 -8.47 -7.12 4.47
N VAL A 68 -7.19 -6.89 4.80
CA VAL A 68 -6.31 -6.07 3.97
C VAL A 68 -6.01 -6.80 2.66
N GLN A 69 -6.15 -6.09 1.55
CA GLN A 69 -5.98 -6.64 0.20
C GLN A 69 -4.86 -5.95 -0.58
N LYS A 70 -4.45 -4.76 -0.12
CA LYS A 70 -3.56 -3.85 -0.84
C LYS A 70 -2.60 -3.19 0.12
N ILE A 71 -1.35 -3.00 -0.30
CA ILE A 71 -0.33 -2.30 0.48
C ILE A 71 0.37 -1.28 -0.41
N VAL A 72 0.50 -0.05 0.08
CA VAL A 72 1.37 0.96 -0.52
C VAL A 72 2.59 1.15 0.38
N THR A 73 3.79 1.07 -0.17
CA THR A 73 4.99 1.54 0.53
C THR A 73 5.42 2.91 0.04
N ARG A 74 5.78 3.79 0.97
CA ARG A 74 6.21 5.19 0.72
C ARG A 74 7.69 5.29 0.33
N SER A 75 8.31 4.17 0.01
CA SER A 75 9.69 4.06 -0.46
C SER A 75 9.77 3.68 -1.94
N ILE A 76 10.97 3.73 -2.51
CA ILE A 76 11.29 3.09 -3.79
C ILE A 76 11.56 1.60 -3.55
N ALA A 77 12.45 1.31 -2.59
CA ALA A 77 12.86 -0.05 -2.26
C ALA A 77 11.72 -0.83 -1.60
N THR A 78 11.68 -2.14 -1.85
CA THR A 78 10.64 -3.05 -1.35
C THR A 78 11.23 -4.20 -0.54
N ASP A 79 12.51 -4.14 -0.17
CA ASP A 79 13.23 -5.23 0.52
C ASP A 79 12.65 -5.56 1.90
N HIS A 80 11.89 -4.61 2.49
CA HIS A 80 11.16 -4.77 3.74
C HIS A 80 9.84 -5.55 3.60
N ILE A 81 9.48 -6.00 2.38
CA ILE A 81 8.23 -6.70 2.09
C ILE A 81 8.54 -8.05 1.46
N ASP A 82 8.00 -9.13 2.01
CA ASP A 82 8.01 -10.43 1.35
C ASP A 82 7.03 -10.45 0.16
N LEU A 83 7.52 -9.99 -1.00
CA LEU A 83 6.73 -9.89 -2.23
C LEU A 83 6.22 -11.25 -2.73
N SER A 84 6.96 -12.33 -2.46
CA SER A 84 6.54 -13.68 -2.82
C SER A 84 5.35 -14.10 -1.99
N ARG A 85 5.41 -13.90 -0.67
CA ARG A 85 4.28 -14.23 0.21
C ARG A 85 3.08 -13.33 -0.05
N ALA A 86 3.30 -12.04 -0.31
CA ALA A 86 2.23 -11.12 -0.69
C ALA A 86 1.49 -11.61 -1.95
N TYR A 87 2.23 -12.12 -2.94
CA TYR A 87 1.66 -12.72 -4.14
C TYR A 87 0.81 -13.96 -3.82
N ASP A 88 1.34 -14.92 -3.05
CA ASP A 88 0.61 -16.14 -2.68
C ASP A 88 -0.69 -15.85 -1.93
N LEU A 89 -0.72 -14.76 -1.15
CA LEU A 89 -1.89 -14.30 -0.40
C LEU A 89 -2.87 -13.45 -1.23
N GLY A 90 -2.50 -13.11 -2.47
CA GLY A 90 -3.25 -12.22 -3.34
C GLY A 90 -3.28 -10.76 -2.87
N ILE A 91 -2.25 -10.32 -2.15
CA ILE A 91 -2.10 -8.92 -1.71
C ILE A 91 -1.40 -8.13 -2.82
N GLN A 92 -2.04 -7.05 -3.27
CA GLN A 92 -1.45 -6.16 -4.28
C GLN A 92 -0.49 -5.17 -3.61
N ILE A 93 0.73 -5.03 -4.14
CA ILE A 93 1.74 -4.12 -3.62
C ILE A 93 2.03 -3.00 -4.62
N ALA A 94 2.11 -1.77 -4.13
CA ALA A 94 2.59 -0.62 -4.89
C ALA A 94 3.65 0.17 -4.12
N ASN A 95 4.67 0.69 -4.81
CA ASN A 95 5.68 1.59 -4.24
C ASN A 95 5.50 3.04 -4.74
N THR A 96 6.46 3.90 -4.42
CA THR A 96 6.53 5.27 -4.92
C THR A 96 7.80 5.43 -5.77
N PRO A 97 7.81 5.06 -7.06
CA PRO A 97 9.04 4.93 -7.82
C PRO A 97 9.54 6.24 -8.44
N TYR A 98 8.77 7.33 -8.38
CA TYR A 98 9.12 8.56 -9.10
C TYR A 98 10.20 9.39 -8.38
N ALA A 99 10.91 10.18 -9.18
CA ALA A 99 12.10 10.92 -8.77
C ALA A 99 11.85 11.99 -7.69
N ASP A 100 10.63 12.53 -7.58
CA ASP A 100 10.31 13.47 -6.50
C ASP A 100 10.16 12.72 -5.18
N ARG A 101 11.22 12.78 -4.36
CA ARG A 101 11.32 12.18 -3.04
C ARG A 101 11.03 13.17 -1.91
N THR A 102 10.50 14.35 -2.21
CA THR A 102 10.02 15.26 -1.18
C THR A 102 8.79 14.66 -0.46
N PRO A 103 8.46 15.09 0.77
CA PRO A 103 7.24 14.63 1.46
C PRO A 103 5.97 14.83 0.61
N LYS A 104 5.91 15.94 -0.14
CA LYS A 104 4.82 16.22 -1.09
C LYS A 104 4.80 15.20 -2.24
N GLY A 105 5.93 14.98 -2.92
CA GLY A 105 6.01 14.05 -4.05
C GLY A 105 5.68 12.60 -3.67
N ILE A 106 6.11 12.15 -2.50
CA ILE A 106 5.78 10.82 -1.97
C ILE A 106 4.28 10.73 -1.63
N ALA A 107 3.72 11.77 -1.01
CA ALA A 107 2.30 11.83 -0.70
C ALA A 107 1.43 11.79 -1.96
N GLU A 108 1.76 12.59 -2.98
CA GLU A 108 1.04 12.60 -4.26
C GLU A 108 1.06 11.23 -4.94
N GLN A 109 2.21 10.54 -4.95
CA GLN A 109 2.33 9.19 -5.49
C GLN A 109 1.50 8.17 -4.69
N THR A 110 1.56 8.25 -3.36
CA THR A 110 0.79 7.37 -2.47
C THR A 110 -0.70 7.51 -2.75
N ILE A 111 -1.22 8.74 -2.82
CA ILE A 111 -2.63 9.00 -3.10
C ILE A 111 -3.00 8.65 -4.53
N ARG A 112 -2.12 8.88 -5.52
CA ARG A 112 -2.32 8.43 -6.90
C ARG A 112 -2.56 6.92 -6.96
N ASN A 113 -1.79 6.12 -6.23
CA ASN A 113 -1.97 4.67 -6.18
C ASN A 113 -3.34 4.29 -5.58
N LEU A 114 -3.76 4.96 -4.50
CA LEU A 114 -5.09 4.76 -3.90
C LEU A 114 -6.22 5.16 -4.86
N ASN A 115 -6.09 6.29 -5.56
CA ASN A 115 -7.08 6.76 -6.54
C ASN A 115 -7.25 5.72 -7.67
N LEU A 116 -6.15 5.22 -8.23
CA LEU A 116 -6.19 4.22 -9.30
C LEU A 116 -6.88 2.94 -8.84
N TRP A 117 -6.56 2.43 -7.66
CA TRP A 117 -7.25 1.25 -7.12
C TRP A 117 -8.71 1.51 -6.77
N GLY A 118 -9.06 2.71 -6.29
CA GLY A 118 -10.44 3.12 -6.07
C GLY A 118 -11.27 3.12 -7.35
N ASP A 119 -10.64 3.49 -8.47
CA ASP A 119 -11.22 3.45 -9.82
C ASP A 119 -11.19 2.05 -10.48
N GLY A 120 -10.64 1.04 -9.81
CA GLY A 120 -10.44 -0.30 -10.38
C GLY A 120 -9.34 -0.39 -11.46
N LYS A 121 -8.43 0.59 -11.50
CA LYS A 121 -7.31 0.69 -12.45
C LYS A 121 -6.00 0.14 -11.89
N CYS A 122 -5.08 -0.22 -12.79
CA CYS A 122 -3.71 -0.60 -12.45
C CYS A 122 -2.87 0.62 -12.03
N VAL A 123 -1.95 0.43 -11.09
CA VAL A 123 -0.98 1.47 -10.65
C VAL A 123 0.19 1.66 -11.63
N GLY A 124 0.32 0.76 -12.62
CA GLY A 124 1.34 0.84 -13.67
C GLY A 124 2.75 0.59 -13.13
N GLY A 125 3.70 1.48 -13.47
CA GLY A 125 5.11 1.35 -13.06
C GLY A 125 5.37 1.41 -11.55
N ALA A 126 4.35 1.71 -10.74
CA ALA A 126 4.42 1.59 -9.28
C ALA A 126 4.08 0.19 -8.76
N CYS A 127 3.64 -0.73 -9.62
CA CYS A 127 3.25 -2.09 -9.22
C CYS A 127 4.50 -2.91 -8.85
N CYS A 128 4.44 -3.60 -7.71
CA CYS A 128 5.52 -4.47 -7.22
C CYS A 128 5.09 -5.96 -7.18
N CYS A 129 4.06 -6.33 -7.93
CA CYS A 129 3.57 -7.71 -7.96
C CYS A 129 4.62 -8.65 -8.60
N ALA A 130 4.82 -9.82 -8.01
CA ALA A 130 5.92 -10.74 -8.32
C ALA A 130 5.88 -11.40 -9.72
N LYS A 131 4.75 -11.33 -10.45
CA LYS A 131 4.61 -11.83 -11.82
C LYS A 131 3.77 -10.89 -12.68
N GLU A 132 3.97 -11.00 -13.99
CA GLU A 132 3.28 -10.24 -15.04
C GLU A 132 1.76 -10.23 -14.79
N CYS A 133 1.21 -9.03 -14.57
CA CYS A 133 -0.23 -8.83 -14.51
C CYS A 133 -0.74 -8.63 -15.94
N GLU A 134 -1.60 -9.53 -16.43
CA GLU A 134 -2.29 -9.33 -17.70
C GLU A 134 -3.56 -8.49 -17.49
N ILE A 135 -3.69 -7.41 -18.27
CA ILE A 135 -4.97 -6.69 -18.37
C ILE A 135 -5.83 -7.45 -19.38
N VAL A 136 -6.85 -8.15 -18.90
CA VAL A 136 -7.81 -8.86 -19.77
C VAL A 136 -9.15 -8.13 -19.72
N ASN A 137 -9.62 -7.63 -20.87
CA ASN A 137 -10.88 -6.88 -21.01
C ASN A 137 -11.00 -5.65 -20.08
N GLY A 138 -9.91 -4.91 -19.91
CA GLY A 138 -9.89 -3.69 -19.09
C GLY A 138 -10.06 -3.92 -17.59
N LYS A 139 -10.07 -5.19 -17.14
CA LYS A 139 -10.05 -5.57 -15.73
C LYS A 139 -8.71 -6.23 -15.43
N LEU A 140 -8.17 -5.94 -14.25
CA LEU A 140 -6.99 -6.65 -13.76
C LEU A 140 -7.36 -8.13 -13.60
N ARG A 141 -6.72 -9.00 -14.37
CA ARG A 141 -6.75 -10.44 -14.09
C ARG A 141 -5.45 -10.79 -13.36
N TYR A 142 -5.62 -11.18 -12.09
CA TYR A 142 -4.57 -11.84 -11.34
C TYR A 142 -4.59 -13.32 -11.71
N ASP A 143 -3.52 -13.82 -12.32
CA ASP A 143 -3.37 -15.26 -12.66
C ASP A 143 -2.96 -16.08 -11.42
N GLY A 144 -3.50 -15.73 -10.25
CA GLY A 144 -3.27 -16.41 -8.97
C GLY A 144 -3.99 -17.75 -8.84
N ALA A 145 -4.26 -18.42 -9.96
CA ALA A 145 -4.92 -19.72 -9.99
C ALA A 145 -4.28 -20.59 -11.08
N LYS A 146 -3.23 -21.31 -10.69
CA LYS A 146 -3.05 -22.69 -11.15
C LYS A 146 -3.02 -23.60 -9.93
#